data_AF-A0A2S0PEG6-F1
#
_entry.id   AF-A0A2S0PEG6-F1
#
_cell.length_a   1.000
_cell.length_b   1.000
_cell.length_c   1.000
_cell.angle_alpha   90.00
_cell.angle_beta   90.00
_cell.angle_gamma   90.00
#
_symmetry.space_group_name_H-M   'P 1'
#
loop_
_entity.id
_entity.type
_entity.pdbx_description
1 polymer ?
#
loop_
_entity_poly.entity_id
_entity_poly.type
_entity_poly.pdbx_seq_one_letter_code
_entity_poly.pdbx_strand_id
1 'polypeptide(L)'
;MKRPAYGNAVFARRRAREVLWLLVVGVGRWKAGDGLFARPDLARIVVLDDLDLTLTNLDFVAGLDVLVVDESELVGRGAAVSAALLTAGRANTVWRLSGVQVDEMTLLGGEAVPLGLSPVRVGDFPAALARQRERMALFGQGIWQGRESPQLAAMMEQLRGGNDE
;
A
#
# COMPACT_ATOMS: atom_id res chain seq x y z
N MET A 1 11.83 20.38 -3.22
CA MET A 1 10.60 19.67 -2.81
C MET A 1 10.84 19.05 -1.45
N LYS A 2 9.95 19.29 -0.47
CA LYS A 2 10.11 18.78 0.91
C LYS A 2 9.73 17.29 0.93
N ARG A 3 10.31 16.52 1.84
CA ARG A 3 9.95 15.10 2.04
C ARG A 3 9.34 14.92 3.43
N PRO A 4 8.45 13.93 3.62
CA PRO A 4 7.97 13.59 4.94
C PRO A 4 9.12 13.03 5.79
N ALA A 5 8.92 12.99 7.09
CA ALA A 5 9.90 12.43 8.01
C ALA A 5 10.22 10.98 7.61
N TYR A 6 11.49 10.62 7.72
CA TYR A 6 12.07 9.34 7.29
C TYR A 6 12.00 9.03 5.79
N GLY A 7 11.45 9.92 4.94
CA GLY A 7 11.40 9.71 3.49
C GLY A 7 12.77 9.52 2.84
N ASN A 8 13.81 10.20 3.35
CA ASN A 8 15.18 10.01 2.86
C ASN A 8 15.71 8.58 3.08
N ALA A 9 15.29 7.90 4.16
CA ALA A 9 15.67 6.51 4.42
C ALA A 9 15.05 5.56 3.38
N VAL A 10 13.78 5.77 3.01
CA VAL A 10 13.12 4.99 1.94
C VAL A 10 13.90 5.14 0.62
N PHE A 11 14.26 6.37 0.26
CA PHE A 11 15.05 6.62 -0.95
C PHE A 11 16.43 5.97 -0.91
N ALA A 12 17.14 6.05 0.22
CA ALA A 12 18.46 5.44 0.37
C ALA A 12 18.40 3.93 0.14
N ARG A 13 17.41 3.27 0.74
CA ARG A 13 17.18 1.82 0.61
C ARG A 13 16.81 1.43 -0.83
N ARG A 14 15.93 2.20 -1.48
CA ARG A 14 15.61 1.99 -2.91
C ARG A 14 16.84 2.16 -3.81
N ARG A 15 17.70 3.15 -3.54
CA ARG A 15 18.96 3.35 -4.28
C ARG A 15 19.94 2.19 -4.07
N ALA A 16 19.98 1.63 -2.87
CA ALA A 16 20.73 0.43 -2.54
C ALA A 16 20.12 -0.86 -3.13
N ARG A 17 18.99 -0.76 -3.86
CA ARG A 17 18.24 -1.90 -4.43
C ARG A 17 17.77 -2.89 -3.37
N GLU A 18 17.53 -2.43 -2.16
CA GLU A 18 16.89 -3.25 -1.14
C GLU A 18 15.46 -3.59 -1.54
N VAL A 19 15.04 -4.80 -1.16
CA VAL A 19 13.67 -5.26 -1.38
C VAL A 19 12.77 -4.52 -0.40
N LEU A 20 11.89 -3.68 -0.94
CA LEU A 20 10.86 -2.95 -0.21
C LEU A 20 9.52 -3.27 -0.83
N TRP A 21 8.63 -3.88 -0.05
CA TRP A 21 7.32 -4.33 -0.50
C TRP A 21 6.18 -3.53 0.11
N LEU A 22 6.37 -3.05 1.35
CA LEU A 22 5.34 -2.36 2.12
C LEU A 22 5.89 -1.06 2.69
N LEU A 23 5.13 0.02 2.53
CA LEU A 23 5.38 1.30 3.17
C LEU A 23 4.28 1.58 4.20
N VAL A 24 4.67 1.80 5.46
CA VAL A 24 3.77 2.31 6.49
C VAL A 24 3.86 3.84 6.54
N VAL A 25 2.72 4.51 6.45
CA VAL A 25 2.60 5.96 6.53
C VAL A 25 1.85 6.30 7.81
N GLY A 26 2.57 6.69 8.85
CA GLY A 26 1.97 7.23 10.07
C GLY A 26 1.51 8.65 9.86
N VAL A 27 0.26 8.97 10.22
CA VAL A 27 -0.33 10.30 10.05
C VAL A 27 -0.59 10.96 11.40
N GLY A 28 -0.29 12.26 11.50
CA GLY A 28 -0.57 13.12 12.65
C GLY A 28 0.46 13.07 13.77
N ARG A 29 0.97 11.88 14.12
CA ARG A 29 1.88 11.72 15.27
C ARG A 29 3.18 11.00 14.90
N TRP A 30 4.27 11.36 15.59
CA TRP A 30 5.58 10.71 15.44
C TRP A 30 5.59 9.22 15.70
N LYS A 31 4.68 8.72 16.53
CA LYS A 31 4.53 7.29 16.86
C LYS A 31 3.50 6.56 16.00
N ALA A 32 2.82 7.25 15.08
CA ALA A 32 1.77 6.64 14.28
C ALA A 32 2.30 5.47 13.44
N GLY A 33 1.72 4.29 13.65
CA GLY A 33 2.16 3.05 13.00
C GLY A 33 3.53 2.53 13.44
N ASP A 34 4.09 3.06 14.52
CA ASP A 34 5.30 2.52 15.13
C ASP A 34 5.03 1.12 15.70
N GLY A 35 5.99 0.21 15.54
CA GLY A 35 5.87 -1.18 16.04
C GLY A 35 4.83 -2.07 15.36
N LEU A 36 4.03 -1.59 14.40
CA LEU A 36 3.03 -2.41 13.71
C LEU A 36 3.66 -3.62 13.00
N PHE A 37 4.86 -3.45 12.47
CA PHE A 37 5.61 -4.49 11.80
C PHE A 37 7.11 -4.27 11.96
N ALA A 38 7.85 -5.29 12.38
CA ALA A 38 9.31 -5.30 12.39
C ALA A 38 9.81 -6.28 11.32
N ARG A 39 10.04 -5.79 10.10
CA ARG A 39 10.51 -6.62 8.99
C ARG A 39 11.51 -5.85 8.10
N PRO A 40 12.49 -6.56 7.50
CA PRO A 40 13.47 -5.94 6.62
C PRO A 40 12.87 -5.45 5.30
N ASP A 41 11.73 -5.96 4.84
CA ASP A 41 11.09 -5.57 3.58
C ASP A 41 10.06 -4.44 3.71
N LEU A 42 10.01 -3.81 4.88
CA LEU A 42 9.13 -2.69 5.20
C LEU A 42 9.92 -1.41 5.44
N ALA A 43 9.34 -0.29 5.05
CA ALA A 43 9.79 1.04 5.48
C ALA A 43 8.64 1.82 6.12
N ARG A 44 8.97 2.83 6.92
CA ARG A 44 8.01 3.71 7.56
C ARG A 44 8.36 5.17 7.30
N ILE A 45 7.34 5.98 7.09
CA ILE A 45 7.43 7.44 7.08
C ILE A 45 6.38 8.04 8.01
N VAL A 46 6.56 9.32 8.34
CA VAL A 46 5.57 10.07 9.13
C VAL A 46 5.18 11.35 8.40
N VAL A 47 3.86 11.55 8.28
CA VAL A 47 3.22 12.75 7.76
C VAL A 47 2.52 13.44 8.93
N LEU A 48 3.14 14.50 9.46
CA LEU A 48 2.55 15.30 10.52
C LEU A 48 1.42 16.19 9.98
N ASP A 49 0.58 16.68 10.88
CA ASP A 49 -0.59 17.49 10.56
C ASP A 49 -0.24 18.83 9.88
N ASP A 50 0.93 19.38 10.21
CA ASP A 50 1.47 20.63 9.66
C ASP A 50 2.19 20.47 8.31
N LEU A 51 2.34 19.24 7.80
CA LEU A 51 3.01 19.00 6.52
C LEU A 51 2.10 19.43 5.35
N ASP A 52 2.58 20.37 4.54
CA ASP A 52 1.92 20.73 3.28
C ASP A 52 2.10 19.63 2.24
N LEU A 53 1.01 18.91 1.94
CA LEU A 53 1.00 17.80 0.97
C LEU A 53 1.25 18.26 -0.47
N THR A 54 0.92 19.52 -0.81
CA THR A 54 1.06 20.04 -2.18
C THR A 54 2.52 20.31 -2.57
N LEU A 55 3.37 20.57 -1.57
CA LEU A 55 4.81 20.83 -1.73
C LEU A 55 5.68 19.61 -1.40
N THR A 56 5.05 18.49 -1.04
CA THR A 56 5.71 17.28 -0.58
C THR A 56 5.94 16.32 -1.75
N ASN A 57 7.18 15.86 -1.91
CA ASN A 57 7.49 14.76 -2.83
C ASN A 57 7.08 13.44 -2.18
N LEU A 58 6.17 12.70 -2.82
CA LEU A 58 5.71 11.38 -2.39
C LEU A 58 6.06 10.26 -3.38
N ASP A 59 6.87 10.54 -4.42
CA ASP A 59 7.16 9.62 -5.54
C ASP A 59 7.79 8.28 -5.09
N PHE A 60 8.38 8.24 -3.89
CA PHE A 60 8.95 7.03 -3.31
C PHE A 60 7.93 5.90 -3.06
N VAL A 61 6.63 6.19 -3.18
CA VAL A 61 5.54 5.19 -3.04
C VAL A 61 5.38 4.32 -4.29
N ALA A 62 5.96 4.71 -5.43
CA ALA A 62 5.76 4.03 -6.70
C ALA A 62 6.19 2.55 -6.63
N GLY A 63 5.29 1.64 -6.96
CA GLY A 63 5.56 0.19 -6.93
C GLY A 63 5.44 -0.45 -5.54
N LEU A 64 5.03 0.29 -4.51
CA LEU A 64 4.86 -0.23 -3.15
C LEU A 64 3.37 -0.42 -2.82
N ASP A 65 3.08 -1.38 -1.96
CA ASP A 65 1.83 -1.37 -1.21
C ASP A 65 1.98 -0.43 -0.01
N VAL A 66 0.94 0.32 0.31
CA VAL A 66 1.00 1.38 1.32
C VAL A 66 -0.08 1.14 2.38
N LEU A 67 0.30 1.16 3.65
CA LEU A 67 -0.63 1.18 4.78
C LEU A 67 -0.59 2.55 5.44
N VAL A 68 -1.68 3.29 5.36
CA VAL A 68 -1.87 4.58 6.03
C VAL A 68 -2.47 4.32 7.41
N VAL A 69 -1.77 4.78 8.45
CA VAL A 69 -2.16 4.66 9.85
C VAL A 69 -2.56 6.04 10.34
N ASP A 70 -3.86 6.28 10.44
CA ASP A 70 -4.39 7.59 10.79
C ASP A 70 -4.53 7.75 12.32
N GLU A 71 -3.63 8.53 12.92
CA GLU A 71 -3.70 8.96 14.33
C GLU A 71 -3.78 10.49 14.44
N SER A 72 -4.23 11.14 13.37
CA SER A 72 -4.42 12.59 13.30
C SER A 72 -5.56 13.07 14.19
N GLU A 73 -5.39 14.26 14.77
CA GLU A 73 -6.48 14.98 15.43
C GLU A 73 -7.28 15.83 14.45
N LEU A 74 -6.71 16.12 13.26
CA LEU A 74 -7.41 16.78 12.17
C LEU A 74 -8.32 15.80 11.42
N VAL A 75 -9.62 16.10 11.42
CA VAL A 75 -10.64 15.32 10.70
C VAL A 75 -10.32 15.26 9.21
N GLY A 76 -10.33 14.05 8.64
CA GLY A 76 -10.11 13.82 7.21
C GLY A 76 -8.64 13.84 6.78
N ARG A 77 -7.69 14.03 7.69
CA ARG A 77 -6.26 14.09 7.35
C ARG A 77 -5.74 12.78 6.75
N GLY A 78 -6.05 11.62 7.32
CA GLY A 78 -5.64 10.34 6.74
C GLY A 78 -6.20 10.13 5.33
N ALA A 79 -7.45 10.54 5.08
CA ALA A 79 -8.05 10.49 3.75
C ALA A 79 -7.32 11.42 2.76
N ALA A 80 -6.97 12.64 3.19
CA ALA A 80 -6.18 13.57 2.37
C ALA A 80 -4.77 13.01 2.06
N VAL A 81 -4.12 12.35 3.01
CA VAL A 81 -2.85 11.67 2.80
C VAL A 81 -3.00 10.51 1.81
N SER A 82 -4.00 9.64 1.99
CA SER A 82 -4.31 8.57 1.03
C SER A 82 -4.52 9.10 -0.39
N ALA A 83 -5.31 10.17 -0.55
CA ALA A 83 -5.55 10.81 -1.84
C ALA A 83 -4.28 11.40 -2.45
N ALA A 84 -3.43 12.05 -1.64
CA ALA A 84 -2.14 12.58 -2.09
C ALA A 84 -1.19 11.46 -2.54
N LEU A 85 -1.15 10.33 -1.83
CA LEU A 85 -0.35 9.16 -2.19
C LEU A 85 -0.81 8.55 -3.53
N LEU A 86 -2.12 8.44 -3.73
CA LEU A 86 -2.71 7.95 -4.98
C LEU A 86 -2.42 8.89 -6.16
N THR A 87 -2.38 10.20 -5.91
CA THR A 87 -2.10 11.22 -6.94
C THR A 87 -0.62 11.32 -7.27
N ALA A 88 0.25 11.24 -6.26
CA ALA A 88 1.68 11.46 -6.40
C ALA A 88 2.43 10.29 -7.07
N GLY A 89 1.88 9.08 -7.06
CA GLY A 89 2.60 7.96 -7.63
C GLY A 89 1.80 6.69 -7.76
N ARG A 90 2.33 5.78 -8.59
CA ARG A 90 1.79 4.46 -8.89
C ARG A 90 1.99 3.50 -7.70
N ALA A 91 1.48 3.84 -6.53
CA ALA A 91 1.35 2.89 -5.43
C ALA A 91 0.49 1.72 -5.92
N ASN A 92 0.89 0.50 -5.58
CA ASN A 92 0.21 -0.72 -6.01
C ASN A 92 -1.19 -0.80 -5.40
N THR A 93 -1.23 -0.54 -4.09
CA THR A 93 -2.43 -0.44 -3.26
C THR A 93 -2.20 0.57 -2.15
N VAL A 94 -3.26 1.24 -1.72
CA VAL A 94 -3.28 2.10 -0.53
C VAL A 94 -4.37 1.59 0.40
N TRP A 95 -3.98 1.21 1.61
CA TRP A 95 -4.85 0.68 2.65
C TRP A 95 -4.97 1.69 3.79
N ARG A 96 -6.14 1.83 4.39
CA ARG A 96 -6.36 2.76 5.51
C ARG A 96 -6.71 2.02 6.78
N LEU A 97 -5.84 2.14 7.78
CA LEU A 97 -6.06 1.66 9.14
C LEU A 97 -6.68 2.78 9.98
N SER A 98 -7.85 2.49 10.56
CA SER A 98 -8.54 3.32 11.55
C SER A 98 -8.68 2.53 12.84
N GLY A 99 -8.11 3.03 13.93
CA GLY A 99 -8.03 2.28 15.19
C GLY A 99 -7.25 0.96 15.02
N VAL A 100 -7.95 -0.17 15.06
CA VAL A 100 -7.35 -1.52 14.96
C VAL A 100 -7.77 -2.28 13.69
N GLN A 101 -8.53 -1.62 12.81
CA GLN A 101 -9.11 -2.23 11.61
C GLN A 101 -8.75 -1.46 10.35
N VAL A 102 -8.47 -2.22 9.30
CA VAL A 102 -8.29 -1.71 7.95
C VAL A 102 -9.65 -1.76 7.27
N ASP A 103 -10.16 -0.58 6.95
CA ASP A 103 -11.55 -0.40 6.53
C ASP A 103 -11.68 -0.20 5.02
N GLU A 104 -10.59 0.24 4.38
CA GLU A 104 -10.59 0.67 2.99
C GLU A 104 -9.29 0.29 2.30
N MET A 105 -9.41 -0.06 1.02
CA MET A 105 -8.30 -0.25 0.10
C MET A 105 -8.62 0.45 -1.22
N THR A 106 -7.61 1.07 -1.81
CA THR A 106 -7.65 1.61 -3.17
C THR A 106 -6.56 0.97 -4.01
N LEU A 107 -6.90 0.52 -5.21
CA LEU A 107 -5.95 -0.06 -6.16
C LEU A 107 -5.23 1.04 -6.96
N LEU A 108 -4.07 0.68 -7.52
CA LEU A 108 -3.46 1.46 -8.60
C LEU A 108 -4.49 1.74 -9.70
N GLY A 109 -4.65 3.02 -10.06
CA GLY A 109 -5.69 3.48 -10.99
C GLY A 109 -6.88 4.17 -10.30
N GLY A 110 -6.93 4.17 -8.97
CA GLY A 110 -7.90 4.93 -8.19
C GLY A 110 -9.22 4.22 -7.92
N GLU A 111 -9.33 2.94 -8.26
CA GLU A 111 -10.51 2.13 -7.94
C GLU A 111 -10.52 1.79 -6.45
N ALA A 112 -11.47 2.38 -5.72
CA ALA A 112 -11.72 2.04 -4.33
C ALA A 112 -12.43 0.68 -4.26
N VAL A 113 -11.85 -0.24 -3.51
CA VAL A 113 -12.38 -1.59 -3.33
C VAL A 113 -12.77 -1.74 -1.86
N PRO A 114 -14.08 -1.83 -1.55
CA PRO A 114 -14.53 -2.15 -0.21
C PRO A 114 -13.95 -3.50 0.22
N LEU A 115 -13.45 -3.62 1.46
CA LEU A 115 -12.90 -4.87 1.98
C LEU A 115 -13.97 -5.93 2.34
N GLY A 116 -15.16 -5.82 1.75
CA GLY A 116 -16.31 -6.66 2.03
C GLY A 116 -16.99 -6.30 3.36
N LEU A 117 -17.80 -7.23 3.88
CA LEU A 117 -18.62 -7.06 5.10
C LEU A 117 -17.80 -7.09 6.41
N SER A 118 -16.48 -7.26 6.35
CA SER A 118 -15.65 -7.42 7.55
C SER A 118 -14.31 -6.69 7.37
N PRO A 119 -14.09 -5.61 8.14
CA PRO A 119 -12.79 -4.94 8.19
C PRO A 119 -11.68 -5.91 8.58
N VAL A 120 -10.48 -5.71 8.02
CA VAL A 120 -9.32 -6.56 8.32
C VAL A 120 -8.68 -6.10 9.62
N ARG A 121 -8.57 -6.96 10.62
CA ARG A 121 -7.82 -6.62 11.84
C ARG A 121 -6.35 -6.39 11.50
N VAL A 122 -5.71 -5.42 12.15
CA VAL A 122 -4.30 -5.07 11.87
C VAL A 122 -3.35 -6.27 11.95
N GLY A 123 -3.59 -7.21 12.87
CA GLY A 123 -2.80 -8.45 13.00
C GLY A 123 -2.94 -9.41 11.80
N ASP A 124 -4.06 -9.35 11.09
CA ASP A 124 -4.35 -10.18 9.91
C ASP A 124 -3.96 -9.50 8.60
N PHE A 125 -3.52 -8.23 8.66
CA PHE A 125 -3.17 -7.43 7.50
C PHE A 125 -2.13 -8.08 6.58
N PRO A 126 -1.04 -8.70 7.07
CA PRO A 126 -0.07 -9.34 6.17
C PRO A 126 -0.69 -10.45 5.32
N ALA A 127 -1.57 -11.25 5.91
CA ALA A 127 -2.27 -12.32 5.20
C ALA A 127 -3.30 -11.75 4.21
N ALA A 128 -4.01 -10.68 4.58
CA ALA A 128 -4.92 -9.99 3.68
C ALA A 128 -4.20 -9.38 2.47
N LEU A 129 -3.04 -8.74 2.69
CA LEU A 129 -2.22 -8.17 1.62
C LEU A 129 -1.71 -9.26 0.67
N ALA A 130 -1.25 -10.39 1.18
CA ALA A 130 -0.82 -11.53 0.37
C ALA A 130 -1.95 -12.05 -0.53
N ARG A 131 -3.13 -12.33 0.05
CA ARG A 131 -4.32 -12.75 -0.71
C ARG A 131 -4.72 -11.71 -1.77
N GLN A 132 -4.62 -10.43 -1.44
CA GLN A 132 -4.96 -9.39 -2.40
C GLN A 132 -3.98 -9.34 -3.57
N ARG A 133 -2.67 -9.50 -3.33
CA ARG A 133 -1.67 -9.60 -4.40
C ARG A 133 -1.93 -10.80 -5.30
N GLU A 134 -2.31 -11.95 -4.74
CA GLU A 134 -2.70 -13.14 -5.50
C GLU A 134 -3.93 -12.86 -6.38
N ARG A 135 -4.98 -12.25 -5.82
CA ARG A 135 -6.17 -11.85 -6.59
C ARG A 135 -5.81 -10.89 -7.72
N MET A 136 -5.00 -9.87 -7.43
CA MET A 136 -4.53 -8.93 -8.44
C MET A 136 -3.76 -9.63 -9.55
N ALA A 137 -2.94 -10.63 -9.22
CA ALA A 137 -2.24 -11.43 -10.20
C ALA A 137 -3.23 -12.23 -11.06
N LEU A 138 -4.21 -12.89 -10.46
CA LEU A 138 -5.21 -13.68 -11.19
C LEU A 138 -6.06 -12.83 -12.14
N PHE A 139 -6.47 -11.63 -11.71
CA PHE A 139 -7.35 -10.75 -12.50
C PHE A 139 -6.61 -9.71 -13.34
N GLY A 140 -5.26 -9.71 -13.36
CA GLY A 140 -4.48 -8.70 -14.09
C GLY A 140 -4.74 -7.28 -13.60
N GLN A 141 -4.87 -7.07 -12.28
CA GLN A 141 -5.17 -5.78 -11.65
C GLN A 141 -3.93 -5.16 -10.99
N GLY A 142 -4.00 -3.85 -10.75
CA GLY A 142 -2.94 -3.03 -10.17
C GLY A 142 -1.59 -3.24 -10.84
N ILE A 143 -0.58 -3.78 -10.14
CA ILE A 143 0.76 -3.99 -10.73
C ILE A 143 0.79 -4.94 -11.92
N TRP A 144 -0.23 -5.78 -12.06
CA TRP A 144 -0.35 -6.76 -13.12
C TRP A 144 -1.18 -6.23 -14.30
N GLN A 145 -1.68 -4.99 -14.22
CA GLN A 145 -2.47 -4.40 -15.30
C GLN A 145 -1.65 -4.26 -16.60
N GLY A 146 -2.16 -4.86 -17.67
CA GLY A 146 -1.49 -4.89 -18.98
C GLY A 146 -0.20 -5.73 -18.99
N ARG A 147 -0.01 -6.61 -18.01
CA ARG A 147 1.14 -7.52 -17.90
C ARG A 147 0.66 -8.94 -17.76
N GLU A 148 1.45 -9.88 -18.27
CA GLU A 148 1.19 -11.29 -18.02
C GLU A 148 1.53 -11.62 -16.56
N SER A 149 0.54 -12.20 -15.87
CA SER A 149 0.69 -12.67 -14.51
C SER A 149 1.12 -14.14 -14.52
N PRO A 150 2.20 -14.53 -13.83
CA PRO A 150 2.61 -15.92 -13.73
C PRO A 150 1.49 -16.84 -13.22
N GLN A 151 0.68 -16.35 -12.28
CA GLN A 151 -0.45 -17.09 -11.71
C GLN A 151 -1.58 -17.27 -12.73
N LEU A 152 -1.88 -16.24 -13.52
CA LEU A 152 -2.87 -16.33 -14.58
C LEU A 152 -2.39 -17.26 -15.70
N ALA A 153 -1.12 -17.17 -16.09
CA ALA A 153 -0.52 -18.06 -17.08
C ALA A 153 -0.60 -19.53 -16.65
N ALA A 154 -0.21 -19.84 -15.41
CA ALA A 154 -0.31 -21.18 -14.85
C ALA A 154 -1.76 -21.69 -14.76
N MET A 155 -2.71 -20.84 -14.37
CA MET A 155 -4.13 -21.21 -14.33
C MET A 155 -4.68 -21.52 -15.73
N MET A 156 -4.32 -20.71 -16.73
CA MET A 156 -4.74 -20.94 -18.12
C MET A 156 -4.12 -22.20 -18.71
N GLU A 157 -2.89 -22.54 -18.33
CA GLU A 157 -2.24 -23.80 -18.72
C GLU A 157 -2.97 -25.01 -18.13
N GLN A 158 -3.34 -24.97 -16.84
CA GLN A 158 -4.14 -26.01 -16.20
C GLN A 158 -5.51 -26.19 -16.84
N LEU A 159 -6.21 -25.10 -17.18
CA LEU A 159 -7.51 -25.15 -17.85
C LEU A 159 -7.41 -25.72 -19.27
N ARG A 160 -6.27 -25.54 -19.95
CA ARG A 160 -6.03 -26.12 -21.28
C ARG A 160 -5.68 -27.60 -21.21
N GLY A 161 -4.91 -28.03 -20.21
CA GLY A 161 -4.53 -29.44 -20.02
C GLY A 161 -5.64 -30.32 -19.42
N GLY A 162 -6.62 -29.74 -18.72
CA GLY A 162 -7.74 -30.48 -18.12
C GLY A 162 -8.91 -30.77 -19.07
N ASN A 163 -8.83 -30.37 -20.35
CA ASN A 163 -9.85 -30.65 -21.37
C ASN A 163 -9.51 -31.84 -22.28
N ASP A 164 -8.38 -32.53 -22.02
CA ASP A 164 -7.90 -33.68 -22.79
C ASP A 164 -8.10 -35.03 -22.06
N GLU A 165 -8.89 -35.07 -20.96
CA GLU A 165 -9.36 -36.28 -20.26
C GLU A 165 -10.89 -36.41 -20.35
#